data_AF-A0A6V7K8J7-F1
#
_entry.id   AF-A0A6V7K8J7-F1
#
_cell.length_a   1.000
_cell.length_b   1.000
_cell.length_c   1.000
_cell.angle_alpha   90.00
_cell.angle_beta   90.00
_cell.angle_gamma   90.00
#
_symmetry.space_group_name_H-M   'P 1'
#
loop_
_entity.id
_entity.type
_entity.pdbx_description
1 polymer ?
#
loop_
_entity_poly.entity_id
_entity_poly.type
_entity_poly.pdbx_seq_one_letter_code
_entity_poly.pdbx_strand_id
1 'polypeptide(L)' 'EFFLLGLGIILFVIVGALSLASIENVPPDLVDNAAVLGALSLITALIFIADLLMTTPGQKNPSRQHDGTQTYKDPGKF' A
#
# COMPACT_ATOMS: atom_id res chain seq x y z
N GLU A 1 8.80 0.80 -5.14
CA GLU A 1 8.20 0.42 -3.83
C GLU A 1 6.86 -0.33 -3.96
N PHE A 2 5.87 0.17 -4.71
CA PHE A 2 4.52 -0.41 -4.82
C PHE A 2 4.44 -1.90 -5.20
N PHE A 3 5.36 -2.39 -6.03
CA PHE A 3 5.37 -3.80 -6.44
C PHE A 3 5.65 -4.76 -5.27
N LEU A 4 6.69 -4.47 -4.47
CA LEU A 4 7.03 -5.29 -3.30
C LEU A 4 5.99 -5.14 -2.19
N LEU A 5 5.43 -3.93 -2.02
CA LEU A 5 4.36 -3.67 -1.05
C LEU A 5 3.07 -4.44 -1.40
N GLY A 6 2.62 -4.34 -2.66
CA GLY A 6 1.45 -5.05 -3.15
C GLY A 6 1.62 -6.57 -3.15
N LEU A 7 2.79 -7.05 -3.57
CA LEU A 7 3.15 -8.47 -3.48
C LEU A 7 3.19 -8.95 -2.02
N GLY A 8 3.74 -8.13 -1.11
CA GLY A 8 3.76 -8.39 0.32
C GLY A 8 2.35 -8.54 0.90
N ILE A 9 1.43 -7.62 0.59
CA ILE A 9 0.04 -7.67 1.04
C ILE A 9 -0.63 -8.98 0.59
N ILE A 10 -0.48 -9.36 -0.68
CA ILE A 10 -1.08 -10.59 -1.24
C ILE A 10 -0.51 -11.83 -0.52
N LEU A 11 0.82 -11.90 -0.38
CA LEU A 11 1.49 -13.01 0.30
C LEU A 11 1.08 -13.12 1.78
N PHE A 12 1.02 -12.00 2.50
CA PHE A 12 0.64 -11.98 3.92
C PHE A 12 -0.82 -12.38 4.15
N VAL A 13 -1.74 -11.99 3.26
CA VAL A 13 -3.15 -12.41 3.32
C VAL A 13 -3.28 -13.91 3.07
N ILE A 14 -2.61 -14.45 2.05
CA ILE A 14 -2.66 -15.89 1.74
C ILE A 14 -2.07 -16.71 2.88
N VAL A 15 -0.89 -16.35 3.39
CA VAL A 15 -0.26 -17.06 4.52
C VAL A 15 -1.11 -16.95 5.78
N GLY A 16 -1.63 -15.78 6.11
CA GLY A 16 -2.50 -15.59 7.28
C GLY A 16 -3.79 -16.41 7.19
N ALA A 17 -4.42 -16.44 6.01
CA ALA A 17 -5.61 -17.24 5.76
C ALA A 17 -5.31 -18.74 5.79
N LEU A 18 -4.19 -19.20 5.23
CA LEU A 18 -3.77 -20.60 5.28
C LEU A 18 -3.44 -21.04 6.71
N SER A 19 -2.76 -20.20 7.50
CA SER A 19 -2.49 -20.49 8.91
C SER A 19 -3.76 -20.60 9.73
N LEU A 20 -4.73 -19.69 9.53
CA LEU A 20 -6.04 -19.76 10.19
C LEU A 20 -6.87 -20.96 9.72
N ALA A 21 -6.91 -21.24 8.41
CA ALA A 21 -7.64 -22.38 7.86
C ALA A 21 -7.02 -23.72 8.29
N SER A 22 -5.71 -23.76 8.53
CA SER A 22 -5.02 -24.95 9.02
C SER A 22 -5.30 -25.25 10.49
N ILE A 23 -5.84 -24.30 11.28
CA ILE A 23 -6.15 -24.50 12.72
C ILE A 23 -7.05 -25.70 12.93
N GLU A 24 -8.04 -25.88 12.05
CA GLU A 24 -9.02 -26.97 12.11
C GLU A 24 -8.38 -28.37 11.92
N ASN A 25 -7.11 -28.43 11.47
CA ASN A 25 -6.43 -29.66 11.07
C ASN A 25 -5.19 -30.00 11.93
N VAL A 26 -4.85 -29.21 12.96
CA VAL A 26 -3.68 -29.47 13.84
C VAL A 26 -4.11 -29.85 15.28
N PRO A 27 -3.25 -30.56 16.03
CA PRO A 27 -3.51 -30.88 17.44
C PRO A 27 -3.72 -29.62 18.28
N PRO A 28 -4.57 -29.68 19.33
CA PRO A 28 -4.95 -28.52 20.13
C PRO A 28 -3.77 -27.76 20.76
N ASP A 29 -2.65 -28.42 21.03
CA ASP A 29 -1.43 -27.79 21.56
C ASP A 29 -0.71 -26.86 20.55
N LEU A 30 -0.98 -26.98 19.25
CA LEU A 30 -0.35 -26.17 18.20
C LEU A 30 -1.30 -25.13 17.61
N VAL A 31 -2.60 -25.22 17.90
CA VAL A 31 -3.64 -24.30 17.43
C VAL A 31 -3.38 -22.86 17.87
N ASP A 32 -2.98 -22.65 19.13
CA ASP A 32 -2.74 -21.30 19.66
C ASP A 32 -1.58 -20.60 18.94
N ASN A 33 -0.50 -21.32 18.64
CA ASN A 33 0.65 -20.76 17.93
C ASN A 33 0.32 -20.43 16.47
N ALA A 34 -0.42 -21.31 15.79
CA ALA A 34 -0.88 -21.09 14.42
C ALA A 34 -1.86 -19.92 14.33
N ALA A 35 -2.77 -19.79 15.30
CA ALA A 35 -3.70 -18.67 15.41
C ALA A 35 -2.97 -17.34 15.65
N VAL A 36 -2.01 -17.31 16.57
CA VAL A 36 -1.19 -16.11 16.84
C VAL A 36 -0.41 -15.71 15.59
N LEU A 37 0.23 -16.65 14.90
CA LEU A 37 0.94 -16.38 13.64
C LEU A 37 0.01 -15.87 12.53
N GLY A 38 -1.17 -16.50 12.36
CA GLY A 38 -2.16 -16.08 11.37
C GLY A 38 -2.71 -14.67 11.66
N ALA A 39 -3.01 -14.37 12.92
CA ALA A 39 -3.47 -13.05 13.35
C ALA A 39 -2.39 -11.97 13.18
N LEU A 40 -1.15 -12.25 13.59
CA LEU A 40 -0.01 -11.33 13.41
C LEU A 40 0.28 -11.07 11.92
N SER A 41 0.12 -12.10 11.06
CA SER A 41 0.23 -11.97 9.61
C SER A 41 -0.82 -11.02 9.04
N LEU A 42 -2.08 -11.14 9.46
CA LEU A 42 -3.17 -10.24 9.04
C LEU A 42 -2.99 -8.80 9.53
N ILE A 43 -2.51 -8.61 10.77
CA ILE A 43 -2.17 -7.29 11.30
C ILE A 43 -1.08 -6.63 10.43
N THR A 44 -0.06 -7.41 10.04
CA THR A 44 1.01 -6.91 9.17
C THR A 44 0.49 -6.53 7.78
N ALA A 45 -0.43 -7.33 7.20
CA ALA A 45 -1.10 -6.98 5.95
C ALA A 45 -1.87 -5.65 6.04
N LEU A 46 -2.59 -5.42 7.15
CA LEU A 46 -3.28 -4.16 7.43
C LEU A 46 -2.32 -2.97 7.52
N ILE A 47 -1.17 -3.14 8.17
CA ILE A 47 -0.14 -2.10 8.25
C ILE A 47 0.43 -1.80 6.87
N PHE A 48 0.70 -2.81 6.04
CA PHE A 48 1.13 -2.58 4.66
C PHE A 48 0.09 -1.86 3.82
N ILE A 49 -1.20 -2.15 3.99
CA ILE A 49 -2.29 -1.42 3.32
C ILE A 49 -2.35 0.03 3.83
N ALA A 50 -2.18 0.27 5.13
CA ALA A 50 -2.14 1.62 5.68
C ALA A 50 -0.94 2.41 5.14
N ASP A 51 0.23 1.79 5.07
CA ASP A 51 1.43 2.38 4.48
C ASP A 51 1.23 2.67 2.99
N LEU A 52 0.58 1.77 2.23
CA LEU A 52 0.17 1.98 0.84
C LEU A 52 -0.73 3.21 0.68
N LEU A 53 -1.73 3.35 1.55
CA LEU A 53 -2.68 4.47 1.53
C LEU A 53 -2.00 5.78 1.92
N MET A 54 -1.08 5.77 2.88
CA MET A 54 -0.31 6.94 3.29
C MET A 54 0.75 7.33 2.25
N THR A 55 1.41 6.37 1.61
CA THR A 55 2.40 6.62 0.56
C THR A 55 1.78 7.01 -0.77
N THR A 56 0.47 6.80 -0.98
CA THR A 56 -0.24 7.34 -2.13
C THR A 56 -0.49 8.82 -1.84
N PRO A 57 0.39 9.74 -2.27
CA PRO A 57 0.17 11.14 -2.03
C PRO A 57 -0.98 11.47 -2.95
N GLY A 58 -2.15 11.72 -2.37
CA GLY A 58 -3.26 12.32 -3.07
C GLY A 58 -2.68 13.37 -4.01
N GLN A 59 -2.98 13.17 -5.28
CA GLN A 59 -2.72 14.02 -6.41
C GLN A 59 -3.25 15.43 -6.11
N LYS A 60 -2.53 16.20 -5.28
CA LYS A 60 -2.68 17.65 -5.16
C LYS A 60 -1.71 18.32 -6.13
N ASN A 61 -1.89 17.99 -7.40
CA ASN A 61 -1.52 18.88 -8.50
C ASN A 61 -2.78 19.21 -9.32
N PRO A 62 -3.76 19.99 -8.80
CA PRO A 62 -4.38 20.97 -9.64
C PRO A 62 -3.44 22.20 -9.63
N SER A 63 -2.62 22.32 -10.67
CA SER A 63 -2.09 23.60 -11.15
C SER A 63 -1.50 24.57 -10.10
N ARG A 64 -0.19 24.51 -9.86
CA ARG A 64 0.53 25.78 -9.68
C ARG A 64 0.85 26.31 -11.07
N GLN A 65 -0.08 27.14 -11.57
CA GLN A 65 0.27 28.21 -12.50
C GLN A 65 1.53 28.89 -11.93
N HIS A 66 2.67 28.71 -12.59
CA HIS A 66 3.69 29.74 -12.56
C HIS A 66 3.30 30.70 -13.68
N ASP A 67 2.53 31.70 -13.27
CA ASP A 67 2.24 32.90 -14.03
C ASP A 67 3.58 33.56 -14.37
N GLY A 68 4.04 33.31 -15.59
CA GLY A 68 5.19 33.95 -16.20
C GLY A 68 4.73 34.46 -17.55
N THR A 69 4.07 35.62 -17.51
CA THR A 69 3.64 36.45 -18.64
C THR A 69 4.33 36.06 -19.94
N GLN A 70 3.58 35.49 -20.87
CA GLN A 70 3.99 35.43 -22.27
C GLN A 70 4.10 36.88 -22.75
N THR A 71 5.31 37.44 -22.74
CA THR A 71 5.58 38.67 -23.48
C THR A 71 5.49 38.31 -24.95
N TYR A 72 4.31 38.53 -25.52
CA TYR A 72 4.08 38.51 -26.94
C TYR A 72 5.10 39.46 -27.59
N LYS A 73 5.95 38.90 -28.44
CA LYS A 73 6.70 39.64 -29.46
C LYS A 73 5.69 40.41 -30.29
N ASP A 74 5.69 41.75 -30.19
CA ASP A 74 5.19 42.58 -31.28
C ASP A 74 6.37 42.99 -32.19
N PRO A 75 6.36 42.60 -33.47
CA PRO A 75 7.44 42.85 -34.41
C PRO A 75 7.23 44.19 -35.13
N GLY A 76 8.09 45.16 -34.83
CA GLY A 76 8.40 46.22 -35.79
C GLY A 76 8.28 47.63 -35.23
N LYS A 77 9.43 48.20 -34.86
CA LYS A 77 9.79 49.59 -35.17
C LYS A 77 11.27 49.64 -35.55
N PHE A 78 11.52 50.25 -36.71
CA PHE A 78 12.82 50.52 -37.32
C PHE A 78 13.64 51.51 -36.49
#